data_AF-A0AAQ4D9E2-F1
#
_entry.id   AF-A0AAQ4D9E2-F1
#
_cell.length_a   1.000
_cell.length_b   1.000
_cell.length_c   1.000
_cell.angle_alpha   90.00
_cell.angle_beta   90.00
_cell.angle_gamma   90.00
#
_symmetry.space_group_name_H-M   'P 1'
#
loop_
_entity.id
_entity.type
_entity.pdbx_description
1 polymer ?
#
loop_
_entity_poly.entity_id
_entity_poly.type
_entity_poly.pdbx_seq_one_letter_code
_entity_poly.pdbx_strand_id
1 'polypeptide(L)'
;MAAKHLIWIAVLIVTWLTFCDSTEICHYVKKLLGECDHATKKQSVQLSLLSGNSTCRKTKVESEDCTPGDSPFRQPSPAESAGNVRTMVQSEESLVLIMAHEDFLGDGTIQCVMSICESRSSTDFHERIYYSERKKMKHGNYEFEMREFPATYTVTESKDDVSLTTTKTERTLEQRPIGGTYTVLYSSQNCFVTKKKITSPGEAPCGIWVTKKTFRRPPPDCTTAFHNLCKRSQYVPIYEPYLWLCVRRWI
;
A
#
# COMPACT_ATOMS: atom_id res chain seq x y z
N MET A 1 -27.96 -19.85 -43.20
CA MET A 1 -26.99 -20.48 -42.27
C MET A 1 -26.13 -19.48 -41.48
N ALA A 2 -26.09 -18.18 -41.81
CA ALA A 2 -25.27 -17.18 -41.09
C ALA A 2 -25.82 -16.74 -39.71
N ALA A 3 -27.15 -16.78 -39.50
CA ALA A 3 -27.76 -16.27 -38.25
C ALA A 3 -27.46 -17.13 -37.00
N LYS A 4 -27.22 -18.44 -37.15
CA LYS A 4 -26.91 -19.31 -36.01
C LYS A 4 -25.51 -19.04 -35.44
N HIS A 5 -24.53 -18.68 -36.28
CA HIS A 5 -23.16 -18.40 -35.82
C HIS A 5 -23.05 -17.09 -35.04
N LEU A 6 -23.84 -16.06 -35.39
CA LEU A 6 -23.88 -14.79 -34.67
C LEU A 6 -24.43 -14.92 -33.25
N ILE A 7 -25.42 -15.80 -33.04
CA ILE A 7 -25.99 -16.05 -31.71
C ILE A 7 -24.98 -16.74 -30.80
N TRP A 8 -24.24 -17.73 -31.32
CA TRP A 8 -23.21 -18.42 -30.53
C TRP A 8 -22.03 -17.50 -30.16
N ILE A 9 -21.63 -16.61 -31.05
CA ILE A 9 -20.58 -15.60 -30.76
C ILE A 9 -21.07 -14.60 -29.72
N ALA A 10 -22.32 -14.11 -29.82
CA ALA A 10 -22.89 -13.20 -28.83
C ALA A 10 -23.00 -13.85 -27.44
N VAL A 11 -23.42 -15.13 -27.37
CA VAL A 11 -23.49 -15.87 -26.10
C VAL A 11 -22.10 -16.09 -25.51
N LEU A 12 -21.09 -16.40 -26.32
CA LEU A 12 -19.70 -16.53 -25.87
C LEU A 12 -19.12 -15.20 -25.38
N ILE A 13 -19.40 -14.08 -26.05
CA ILE A 13 -18.96 -12.76 -25.61
C ILE A 13 -19.63 -12.35 -24.29
N VAL A 14 -20.93 -12.63 -24.13
CA VAL A 14 -21.67 -12.34 -22.88
C VAL A 14 -21.20 -13.24 -21.73
N THR A 15 -20.91 -14.51 -21.99
CA THR A 15 -20.35 -15.42 -20.97
C THR A 15 -18.89 -15.07 -20.62
N TRP A 16 -18.09 -14.60 -21.58
CA TRP A 16 -16.72 -14.14 -21.29
C TRP A 16 -16.70 -12.80 -20.55
N LEU A 17 -17.58 -11.86 -20.91
CA LEU A 17 -17.74 -10.58 -20.20
C LEU A 17 -18.25 -10.77 -18.76
N THR A 18 -19.15 -11.73 -18.52
CA THR A 18 -19.63 -12.04 -17.17
C THR A 18 -18.59 -12.77 -16.31
N PHE A 19 -17.66 -13.52 -16.91
CA PHE A 19 -16.52 -14.08 -16.18
C PHE A 19 -15.40 -13.07 -15.90
N CYS A 20 -15.31 -11.97 -16.66
CA CYS A 20 -14.34 -10.91 -16.41
C CYS A 20 -14.72 -9.93 -15.29
N ASP A 21 -15.96 -9.97 -14.79
CA ASP A 21 -16.48 -8.92 -13.90
C ASP A 21 -16.71 -9.31 -12.43
N SER A 22 -16.35 -10.53 -11.97
CA SER A 22 -16.76 -10.98 -10.62
C SER A 22 -15.64 -11.21 -9.60
N THR A 23 -14.41 -10.79 -9.87
CA THR A 23 -13.47 -10.57 -8.75
C THR A 23 -13.57 -9.12 -8.28
N GLU A 24 -14.77 -8.73 -7.83
CA GLU A 24 -14.93 -7.57 -6.95
C GLU A 24 -14.11 -7.85 -5.68
N ILE A 25 -12.90 -7.31 -5.62
CA ILE A 25 -12.02 -7.49 -4.46
C ILE A 25 -12.58 -6.56 -3.37
N CYS A 26 -13.38 -7.13 -2.46
CA CYS A 26 -13.78 -6.43 -1.25
C CYS A 26 -12.56 -6.32 -0.32
N HIS A 27 -12.08 -5.09 -0.11
CA HIS A 27 -10.95 -4.82 0.76
C HIS A 27 -11.42 -4.70 2.20
N TYR A 28 -10.97 -5.60 3.08
CA TYR A 28 -11.34 -5.60 4.49
C TYR A 28 -10.14 -5.30 5.38
N VAL A 29 -10.30 -4.42 6.37
CA VAL A 29 -9.44 -4.35 7.55
C VAL A 29 -9.76 -5.53 8.44
N LYS A 30 -8.74 -6.29 8.77
CA LYS A 30 -8.83 -7.39 9.73
C LYS A 30 -8.48 -6.91 11.12
N LYS A 31 -9.41 -7.07 12.07
CA LYS A 31 -9.22 -6.87 13.49
C LYS A 31 -9.42 -8.19 14.21
N LEU A 32 -8.48 -8.56 15.07
CA LEU A 32 -8.61 -9.75 15.91
C LEU A 32 -9.61 -9.46 17.02
N LEU A 33 -10.57 -10.38 17.23
CA LEU A 33 -11.58 -10.26 18.28
C LEU A 33 -11.22 -11.03 19.55
N GLY A 34 -10.10 -11.76 19.56
CA GLY A 34 -9.62 -12.54 20.68
C GLY A 34 -8.31 -13.25 20.35
N GLU A 35 -7.79 -13.98 21.33
CA GLU A 35 -6.60 -14.82 21.18
C GLU A 35 -6.93 -16.13 20.45
N CYS A 36 -5.90 -16.81 19.95
CA CYS A 36 -6.04 -18.11 19.32
C CYS A 36 -6.50 -19.15 20.34
N ASP A 37 -7.62 -19.82 20.05
CA ASP A 37 -8.09 -20.92 20.88
C ASP A 37 -7.10 -22.09 20.80
N HIS A 38 -6.52 -22.45 21.95
CA HIS A 38 -5.52 -23.51 22.07
C HIS A 38 -6.04 -24.90 21.69
N ALA A 39 -7.33 -25.17 21.91
CA ALA A 39 -7.95 -26.46 21.65
C ALA A 39 -8.38 -26.59 20.19
N THR A 40 -8.95 -25.52 19.60
CA THR A 40 -9.47 -25.58 18.22
C THR A 40 -8.51 -25.05 17.18
N LYS A 41 -7.40 -24.39 17.58
CA LYS A 41 -6.45 -23.70 16.68
C LYS A 41 -7.15 -22.69 15.77
N LYS A 42 -8.15 -21.98 16.31
CA LYS A 42 -8.94 -21.01 15.56
C LYS A 42 -9.07 -19.71 16.32
N GLN A 43 -9.13 -18.60 15.59
CA GLN A 43 -9.38 -17.27 16.13
C GLN A 43 -10.50 -16.57 15.36
N SER A 44 -11.20 -15.69 16.06
CA SER A 44 -12.26 -14.86 15.45
C SER A 44 -11.66 -13.55 14.94
N VAL A 45 -11.97 -13.22 13.70
CA VAL A 45 -11.49 -12.00 13.06
C VAL A 45 -12.66 -11.20 12.51
N GLN A 46 -12.67 -9.91 12.85
CA GLN A 46 -13.61 -8.93 12.32
C GLN A 46 -12.98 -8.31 11.08
N LEU A 47 -13.65 -8.50 9.95
CA LEU A 47 -13.29 -7.92 8.67
C LEU A 47 -14.21 -6.73 8.42
N SER A 48 -13.67 -5.52 8.50
CA SER A 48 -14.38 -4.26 8.27
C SER A 48 -14.03 -3.69 6.91
N LEU A 49 -15.02 -3.43 6.07
CA LEU A 49 -14.81 -2.96 4.69
C LEU A 49 -14.10 -1.59 4.66
N LEU A 50 -13.03 -1.49 3.87
CA LEU A 50 -12.22 -0.28 3.69
C LEU A 50 -12.82 0.72 2.71
N SER A 51 -13.53 0.25 1.68
CA SER A 51 -14.08 1.12 0.64
C SER A 51 -15.60 1.06 0.56
N GLY A 52 -16.22 2.18 0.18
CA GLY A 52 -17.68 2.36 0.11
C GLY A 52 -18.37 1.58 -1.00
N ASN A 53 -17.85 0.42 -1.41
CA ASN A 53 -18.51 -0.43 -2.38
C ASN A 53 -19.79 -1.02 -1.76
N SER A 54 -20.94 -0.62 -2.29
CA SER A 54 -22.26 -1.03 -1.80
C SER A 54 -22.55 -2.52 -2.00
N THR A 55 -21.78 -3.24 -2.82
CA THR A 55 -21.93 -4.69 -3.02
C THR A 55 -21.22 -5.52 -1.95
N CYS A 56 -20.26 -4.94 -1.23
CA CYS A 56 -19.50 -5.62 -0.19
C CYS A 56 -20.18 -5.53 1.18
N ARG A 57 -20.06 -6.58 2.01
CA ARG A 57 -20.56 -6.53 3.39
C ARG A 57 -19.73 -5.54 4.19
N LYS A 58 -20.37 -4.58 4.87
CA LYS A 58 -19.68 -3.56 5.67
C LYS A 58 -18.79 -4.15 6.76
N THR A 59 -19.25 -5.23 7.38
CA THR A 59 -18.51 -5.95 8.42
C THR A 59 -18.88 -7.42 8.35
N LYS A 60 -17.91 -8.31 8.46
CA LYS A 60 -18.13 -9.75 8.65
C LYS A 60 -17.21 -10.27 9.73
N VAL A 61 -17.69 -11.21 10.53
CA VAL A 61 -16.87 -11.95 11.51
C VAL A 61 -16.64 -13.33 10.94
N GLU A 62 -15.38 -13.72 10.80
CA GLU A 62 -14.99 -15.03 10.29
C GLU A 62 -14.08 -15.72 11.29
N SER A 63 -14.06 -17.05 11.24
CA SER A 63 -13.15 -17.86 12.03
C SER A 63 -12.06 -18.38 11.09
N GLU A 64 -10.81 -18.20 11.48
CA GLU A 64 -9.65 -18.63 10.70
C GLU A 64 -8.72 -19.48 11.57
N ASP A 65 -7.90 -20.30 10.91
CA ASP A 65 -6.90 -21.11 11.59
C ASP A 65 -5.77 -20.23 12.14
N CYS A 66 -5.23 -20.59 13.30
CA CYS A 66 -4.17 -19.88 13.98
C CYS A 66 -3.25 -20.83 14.76
N THR A 67 -2.05 -20.37 15.09
CA THR A 67 -1.11 -21.10 15.96
C THR A 67 -1.15 -20.50 17.36
N PRO A 68 -1.48 -21.28 18.40
CA PRO A 68 -1.50 -20.77 19.77
C PRO A 68 -0.10 -20.34 20.24
N GLY A 69 0.03 -19.11 20.74
CA GLY A 69 1.30 -18.54 21.21
C GLY A 69 2.06 -17.68 20.18
N ASP A 70 1.63 -17.65 18.92
CA ASP A 70 2.18 -16.71 17.94
C ASP A 70 1.42 -15.39 17.98
N SER A 71 2.16 -14.27 18.10
CA SER A 71 1.68 -13.01 17.51
C SER A 71 1.41 -13.31 16.03
N PRO A 72 0.23 -13.01 15.47
CA PRO A 72 -0.22 -13.52 14.17
C PRO A 72 0.57 -13.01 12.96
N PHE A 73 1.67 -12.31 13.22
CA PHE A 73 2.69 -11.87 12.29
C PHE A 73 4.02 -12.04 13.01
N ARG A 74 4.87 -12.94 12.52
CA ARG A 74 6.27 -13.02 12.94
C ARG A 74 6.90 -11.66 12.65
N GLN A 75 7.33 -10.96 13.69
CA GLN A 75 8.08 -9.73 13.52
C GLN A 75 9.46 -10.10 12.94
N PRO A 76 9.83 -9.61 11.75
CA PRO A 76 11.15 -9.83 11.19
C PRO A 76 12.22 -9.22 12.10
N SER A 77 13.40 -9.83 12.15
CA SER A 77 14.55 -9.20 12.80
C SER A 77 14.94 -7.90 12.07
N PRO A 78 15.71 -6.99 12.68
CA PRO A 78 16.23 -5.82 11.99
C PRO A 78 17.03 -6.17 10.73
N ALA A 79 17.87 -7.20 10.77
CA ALA A 79 18.62 -7.68 9.61
C ALA A 79 17.72 -8.22 8.50
N GLU A 80 16.72 -9.03 8.87
CA GLU A 80 15.71 -9.55 7.93
C GLU A 80 14.92 -8.39 7.31
N SER A 81 14.57 -7.38 8.11
CA SER A 81 13.83 -6.22 7.62
C SER A 81 14.64 -5.34 6.68
N ALA A 82 15.89 -5.07 7.02
CA ALA A 82 16.79 -4.32 6.16
C ALA A 82 17.04 -5.07 4.84
N GLY A 83 17.17 -6.40 4.88
CA GLY A 83 17.25 -7.25 3.70
C GLY A 83 16.01 -7.12 2.81
N ASN A 84 14.82 -7.33 3.37
CA ASN A 84 13.54 -7.20 2.64
C ASN A 84 13.39 -5.82 1.98
N VAL A 85 13.63 -4.75 2.74
CA VAL A 85 13.50 -3.37 2.23
C VAL A 85 14.51 -3.11 1.12
N ARG A 86 15.79 -3.50 1.30
CA ARG A 86 16.83 -3.37 0.25
C ARG A 86 16.42 -4.12 -1.02
N THR A 87 15.96 -5.37 -0.91
CA THR A 87 15.50 -6.14 -2.07
C THR A 87 14.34 -5.46 -2.79
N MET A 88 13.40 -4.89 -2.05
CA MET A 88 12.24 -4.20 -2.63
C MET A 88 12.62 -2.90 -3.34
N VAL A 89 13.44 -2.05 -2.72
CA VAL A 89 13.89 -0.79 -3.35
C VAL A 89 14.89 -1.03 -4.49
N GLN A 90 15.63 -2.14 -4.48
CA GLN A 90 16.54 -2.49 -5.57
C GLN A 90 15.87 -3.18 -6.76
N SER A 91 14.62 -3.62 -6.58
CA SER A 91 13.88 -4.37 -7.58
C SER A 91 13.55 -3.51 -8.79
N GLU A 92 13.54 -4.13 -9.97
CA GLU A 92 12.96 -3.50 -11.17
C GLU A 92 11.43 -3.36 -11.05
N GLU A 93 10.84 -4.08 -10.10
CA GLU A 93 9.43 -3.97 -9.77
C GLU A 93 9.14 -2.69 -8.99
N SER A 94 8.26 -1.85 -9.53
CA SER A 94 7.89 -0.58 -8.90
C SER A 94 7.26 -0.78 -7.51
N LEU A 95 7.49 0.18 -6.61
CA LEU A 95 6.84 0.24 -5.31
C LEU A 95 5.64 1.16 -5.36
N VAL A 96 4.55 0.80 -4.71
CA VAL A 96 3.30 1.56 -4.67
C VAL A 96 2.94 1.83 -3.21
N LEU A 97 2.66 3.09 -2.88
CA LEU A 97 2.08 3.45 -1.59
C LEU A 97 0.56 3.29 -1.67
N ILE A 98 0.04 2.29 -0.96
CA ILE A 98 -1.38 1.91 -1.06
C ILE A 98 -2.27 2.58 0.00
N MET A 99 -1.71 2.84 1.18
CA MET A 99 -2.42 3.36 2.33
C MET A 99 -1.45 4.15 3.21
N ALA A 100 -1.89 5.26 3.77
CA ALA A 100 -1.12 6.05 4.71
C ALA A 100 -2.02 6.89 5.62
N HIS A 101 -1.46 7.42 6.72
CA HIS A 101 -2.12 8.50 7.46
C HIS A 101 -2.29 9.75 6.57
N GLU A 102 -3.36 10.52 6.79
CA GLU A 102 -3.70 11.70 5.96
C GLU A 102 -2.54 12.69 5.78
N ASP A 103 -1.78 12.89 6.86
CA ASP A 103 -0.64 13.79 6.93
C ASP A 103 0.71 13.14 6.56
N PHE A 104 0.71 11.88 6.12
CA PHE A 104 1.93 11.19 5.70
C PHE A 104 2.64 11.90 4.53
N LEU A 105 1.85 12.31 3.54
CA LEU A 105 2.30 13.01 2.34
C LEU A 105 2.13 14.54 2.41
N GLY A 106 1.63 15.08 3.52
CA GLY A 106 1.35 16.51 3.69
C GLY A 106 -0.13 16.80 3.89
N ASP A 107 -0.79 17.37 2.90
CA ASP A 107 -2.13 17.98 3.01
C ASP A 107 -3.27 17.11 2.43
N GLY A 108 -2.99 15.83 2.14
CA GLY A 108 -3.98 14.90 1.59
C GLY A 108 -4.37 15.13 0.12
N THR A 109 -3.65 16.01 -0.61
CA THR A 109 -3.91 16.24 -2.05
C THR A 109 -3.23 15.22 -2.96
N ILE A 110 -2.30 14.44 -2.42
CA ILE A 110 -1.41 13.56 -3.18
C ILE A 110 -1.99 12.15 -3.28
N GLN A 111 -2.02 11.61 -4.49
CA GLN A 111 -2.59 10.30 -4.84
C GLN A 111 -1.66 9.54 -5.79
N CYS A 112 -1.92 8.24 -5.98
CA CYS A 112 -1.22 7.41 -6.98
C CYS A 112 0.32 7.43 -6.86
N VAL A 113 0.84 7.33 -5.64
CA VAL A 113 2.28 7.43 -5.39
C VAL A 113 2.98 6.12 -5.73
N MET A 114 4.02 6.21 -6.57
CA MET A 114 4.82 5.09 -7.04
C MET A 114 6.31 5.45 -7.09
N SER A 115 7.17 4.47 -6.79
CA SER A 115 8.63 4.56 -6.91
C SER A 115 9.09 3.58 -7.99
N ILE A 116 9.93 4.04 -8.91
CA ILE A 116 10.55 3.21 -9.94
C ILE A 116 12.07 3.33 -9.83
N CYS A 117 12.75 2.19 -9.76
CA CYS A 117 14.21 2.12 -9.77
C CYS A 117 14.77 2.63 -11.10
N GLU A 118 15.70 3.59 -11.03
CA GLU A 118 16.44 4.11 -12.18
C GLU A 118 17.86 3.55 -12.25
N SER A 119 18.54 3.54 -11.11
CA SER A 119 19.90 3.01 -10.99
C SER A 119 20.22 2.67 -9.54
N ARG A 120 21.25 1.85 -9.33
CA ARG A 120 21.61 1.35 -8.00
C ARG A 120 23.10 1.41 -7.78
N SER A 121 23.48 1.79 -6.55
CA SER A 121 24.80 1.55 -5.98
C SER A 121 24.67 0.54 -4.83
N SER A 122 25.78 0.24 -4.13
CA SER A 122 25.77 -0.66 -2.98
C SER A 122 25.01 -0.09 -1.77
N THR A 123 24.93 1.23 -1.65
CA THR A 123 24.39 1.92 -0.46
C THR A 123 23.19 2.81 -0.76
N ASP A 124 23.19 3.42 -1.95
CA ASP A 124 22.19 4.38 -2.40
C ASP A 124 21.43 3.83 -3.61
N PHE A 125 20.10 3.93 -3.55
CA PHE A 125 19.19 3.46 -4.59
C PHE A 125 18.52 4.68 -5.22
N HIS A 126 18.77 4.91 -6.50
CA HIS A 126 18.24 6.05 -7.22
C HIS A 126 16.91 5.67 -7.87
N GLU A 127 15.89 6.44 -7.53
CA GLU A 127 14.51 6.19 -7.84
C GLU A 127 13.88 7.40 -8.49
N ARG A 128 12.88 7.17 -9.33
CA ARG A 128 11.94 8.19 -9.79
C ARG A 128 10.60 8.00 -9.09
N ILE A 129 10.19 9.03 -8.37
CA ILE A 129 8.90 9.06 -7.68
C ILE A 129 7.87 9.70 -8.59
N TYR A 130 6.77 8.99 -8.84
CA TYR A 130 5.61 9.48 -9.56
C TYR A 130 4.44 9.67 -8.60
N TYR A 131 3.68 10.73 -8.77
CA TYR A 131 2.45 10.96 -8.03
C TYR A 131 1.47 11.83 -8.82
N SER A 132 0.22 11.83 -8.38
CA SER A 132 -0.77 12.78 -8.86
C SER A 132 -1.17 13.75 -7.77
N GLU A 133 -1.16 15.04 -8.08
CA GLU A 133 -1.60 16.10 -7.19
C GLU A 133 -3.01 16.57 -7.56
N ARG A 134 -3.92 16.53 -6.59
CA ARG A 134 -5.30 16.97 -6.75
C ARG A 134 -5.38 18.49 -6.57
N LYS A 135 -5.67 19.21 -7.65
CA LYS A 135 -5.86 20.67 -7.66
C LYS A 135 -7.33 21.04 -7.74
N LYS A 136 -7.77 21.95 -6.86
CA LYS A 136 -9.14 22.47 -6.87
C LYS A 136 -9.28 23.54 -7.95
N MET A 137 -10.20 23.34 -8.89
CA MET A 137 -10.53 24.32 -9.92
C MET A 137 -11.52 25.38 -9.40
N LYS A 138 -11.63 26.50 -10.13
CA LYS A 138 -12.52 27.64 -9.79
C LYS A 138 -14.00 27.24 -9.62
N HIS A 139 -14.46 26.18 -10.27
CA HIS A 139 -15.85 25.72 -10.24
C HIS A 139 -16.11 24.56 -9.26
N GLY A 140 -15.18 24.27 -8.34
CA GLY A 140 -15.33 23.18 -7.37
C GLY A 140 -14.97 21.78 -7.90
N ASN A 141 -14.77 21.65 -9.22
CA ASN A 141 -14.19 20.45 -9.82
C ASN A 141 -12.72 20.27 -9.41
N TYR A 142 -12.22 19.04 -9.49
CA TYR A 142 -10.82 18.71 -9.21
C TYR A 142 -10.10 18.29 -10.50
N GLU A 143 -8.87 18.75 -10.64
CA GLU A 143 -7.91 18.27 -11.65
C GLU A 143 -6.82 17.44 -10.99
N PHE A 144 -6.27 16.49 -11.74
CA PHE A 144 -5.20 15.61 -11.28
C PHE A 144 -3.97 15.80 -12.17
N GLU A 145 -3.01 16.59 -11.69
CA GLU A 145 -1.74 16.83 -12.37
C GLU A 145 -0.77 15.69 -12.02
N MET A 146 -0.08 15.14 -13.03
CA MET A 146 0.98 14.17 -12.79
C MET A 146 2.28 14.92 -12.53
N ARG A 147 3.02 14.49 -11.51
CA ARG A 147 4.31 15.05 -11.16
C ARG A 147 5.29 13.93 -10.88
N GLU A 148 6.55 14.22 -11.12
CA GLU A 148 7.65 13.34 -10.82
C GLU A 148 8.85 14.09 -10.24
N PHE A 149 9.70 13.37 -9.54
CA PHE A 149 11.01 13.88 -9.13
C PHE A 149 11.98 12.71 -8.85
N PRO A 150 13.29 12.94 -9.05
CA PRO A 150 14.31 11.99 -8.63
C PRO A 150 14.47 11.99 -7.11
N ALA A 151 14.64 10.81 -6.54
CA ALA A 151 14.92 10.59 -5.14
C ALA A 151 16.01 9.53 -4.95
N THR A 152 16.68 9.58 -3.80
CA THR A 152 17.62 8.55 -3.38
C THR A 152 17.12 7.90 -2.09
N TYR A 153 17.08 6.58 -2.07
CA TYR A 153 16.84 5.81 -0.85
C TYR A 153 18.15 5.27 -0.28
N THR A 154 18.29 5.40 1.04
CA THR A 154 19.37 4.80 1.82
C THR A 154 18.76 3.99 2.96
N VAL A 155 19.12 2.71 3.07
CA VAL A 155 18.63 1.81 4.14
C VAL A 155 19.71 1.65 5.20
N THR A 156 19.46 2.21 6.38
CA THR A 156 20.34 2.07 7.54
C THR A 156 19.79 1.05 8.52
N GLU A 157 20.67 0.20 9.01
CA GLU A 157 20.34 -0.91 9.90
C GLU A 157 21.16 -0.74 11.18
N SER A 158 20.49 -0.91 12.31
CA SER A 158 21.11 -0.98 13.63
C SER A 158 20.64 -2.26 14.33
N LYS A 159 21.20 -2.53 15.51
CA LYS A 159 20.83 -3.73 16.29
C LYS A 159 19.34 -3.77 16.64
N ASP A 160 18.70 -2.61 16.78
CA ASP A 160 17.35 -2.48 17.34
C ASP A 160 16.34 -1.87 16.34
N ASP A 161 16.79 -1.23 15.27
CA ASP A 161 15.95 -0.46 14.34
C ASP A 161 16.47 -0.53 12.90
N VAL A 162 15.55 -0.40 11.94
CA VAL A 162 15.83 -0.20 10.52
C VAL A 162 15.21 1.11 10.09
N SER A 163 16.01 1.94 9.42
CA SER A 163 15.54 3.21 8.88
C SER A 163 15.71 3.27 7.38
N LEU A 164 14.71 3.82 6.71
CA LEU A 164 14.74 4.19 5.29
C LEU A 164 14.83 5.72 5.23
N THR A 165 15.87 6.25 4.61
CA THR A 165 16.00 7.69 4.36
C THR A 165 15.74 7.96 2.89
N THR A 166 14.83 8.89 2.61
CA THR A 166 14.55 9.39 1.27
C THR A 166 15.08 10.81 1.14
N THR A 167 16.10 10.97 0.28
CA THR A 167 16.70 12.26 -0.03
C THR A 167 16.20 12.74 -1.39
N LYS A 168 15.78 14.00 -1.46
CA LYS A 168 15.39 14.65 -2.73
C LYS A 168 16.66 15.07 -3.45
N THR A 169 16.85 14.64 -4.69
CA THR A 169 18.09 14.92 -5.43
C THR A 169 18.09 16.34 -6.02
N GLU A 170 16.91 16.92 -6.23
CA GLU A 170 16.76 18.27 -6.77
C GLU A 170 16.46 19.32 -5.69
N ARG A 171 17.19 20.44 -5.76
CA ARG A 171 16.91 21.67 -4.99
C ARG A 171 15.74 22.42 -5.62
N THR A 172 14.53 21.87 -5.48
CA THR A 172 13.31 22.59 -5.82
C THR A 172 12.75 23.27 -4.56
N LEU A 173 12.29 24.52 -4.70
CA LEU A 173 11.59 25.25 -3.63
C LEU A 173 10.19 24.65 -3.33
N GLU A 174 9.68 23.82 -4.24
CA GLU A 174 8.43 23.10 -4.04
C GLU A 174 8.56 22.02 -2.95
N GLN A 175 7.62 22.02 -2.00
CA GLN A 175 7.51 20.94 -1.03
C GLN A 175 7.08 19.64 -1.73
N ARG A 176 8.03 18.73 -1.97
CA ARG A 176 7.72 17.38 -2.47
C ARG A 176 7.14 16.48 -1.36
N PRO A 177 6.18 15.59 -1.69
CA PRO A 177 5.38 14.86 -0.71
C PRO A 177 6.13 13.75 0.04
N ILE A 178 7.26 13.30 -0.50
CA ILE A 178 8.08 12.23 0.08
C ILE A 178 9.49 12.76 0.32
N GLY A 179 9.95 12.65 1.56
CA GLY A 179 11.31 12.99 1.96
C GLY A 179 11.51 12.88 3.47
N GLY A 180 12.77 12.72 3.88
CA GLY A 180 13.17 12.56 5.27
C GLY A 180 13.44 11.09 5.63
N THR A 181 13.54 10.83 6.94
CA THR A 181 13.85 9.50 7.45
C THR A 181 12.59 8.84 8.02
N TYR A 182 12.46 7.54 7.79
CA TYR A 182 11.37 6.72 8.26
C TYR A 182 11.91 5.51 9.02
N THR A 183 11.29 5.15 10.14
CA THR A 183 11.48 3.83 10.75
C THR A 183 10.68 2.80 9.97
N VAL A 184 11.27 1.63 9.70
CA VAL A 184 10.57 0.47 9.16
C VAL A 184 9.98 -0.31 10.33
N LEU A 185 8.66 -0.25 10.49
CA LEU A 185 7.95 -0.92 11.58
C LEU A 185 7.73 -2.41 11.31
N TYR A 186 7.60 -2.78 10.03
CA TYR A 186 7.39 -4.15 9.59
C TYR A 186 7.83 -4.29 8.14
N SER A 187 8.27 -5.48 7.75
CA SER A 187 8.53 -5.79 6.35
C SER A 187 8.38 -7.28 6.05
N SER A 188 8.06 -7.57 4.81
CA SER A 188 8.15 -8.90 4.21
C SER A 188 8.69 -8.76 2.79
N GLN A 189 8.71 -9.85 2.02
CA GLN A 189 9.28 -9.87 0.67
C GLN A 189 8.55 -8.95 -0.32
N ASN A 190 7.28 -8.59 -0.06
CA ASN A 190 6.45 -7.85 -1.01
C ASN A 190 5.86 -6.55 -0.44
N CYS A 191 6.12 -6.24 0.83
CA CYS A 191 5.61 -5.04 1.46
C CYS A 191 6.45 -4.59 2.64
N PHE A 192 6.35 -3.32 2.98
CA PHE A 192 6.88 -2.79 4.22
C PHE A 192 6.03 -1.63 4.75
N VAL A 193 6.01 -1.49 6.07
CA VAL A 193 5.31 -0.43 6.79
C VAL A 193 6.33 0.55 7.32
N THR A 194 6.17 1.83 6.99
CA THR A 194 7.04 2.89 7.46
C THR A 194 6.33 3.83 8.41
N LYS A 195 7.09 4.42 9.33
CA LYS A 195 6.68 5.52 10.21
C LYS A 195 7.65 6.67 10.05
N LYS A 196 7.17 7.85 9.69
CA LYS A 196 8.01 9.05 9.50
C LYS A 196 8.69 9.41 10.82
N LYS A 197 9.98 9.74 10.81
CA LYS A 197 10.65 10.34 11.96
C LYS A 197 10.36 11.84 11.95
N ILE A 198 9.65 12.32 12.95
CA ILE A 198 9.34 13.75 13.12
C ILE A 198 10.10 14.30 14.34
N THR A 199 10.46 15.58 14.28
CA THR A 199 11.17 16.28 15.35
C THR A 199 10.23 16.82 16.44
N SER A 200 8.93 16.87 16.17
CA SER A 200 7.90 17.39 17.07
C SER A 200 7.23 16.26 17.88
N PRO A 201 6.69 16.57 19.08
CA PRO A 201 6.08 15.58 19.98
C PRO A 201 4.74 14.99 19.50
N GLY A 202 4.40 15.11 18.21
CA GLY A 202 3.19 14.53 17.64
C GLY A 202 3.31 13.02 17.43
N GLU A 203 2.19 12.36 17.17
CA GLU A 203 2.22 10.99 16.68
C GLU A 203 2.59 10.98 15.19
N ALA A 204 3.70 10.32 14.87
CA ALA A 204 4.23 10.38 13.52
C ALA A 204 3.42 9.54 12.51
N PRO A 205 3.23 10.04 11.28
CA PRO A 205 2.40 9.35 10.30
C PRO A 205 3.06 8.07 9.77
N CYS A 206 2.24 7.10 9.38
CA CYS A 206 2.66 5.84 8.80
C CYS A 206 2.19 5.68 7.36
N GLY A 207 2.85 4.79 6.62
CA GLY A 207 2.45 4.37 5.27
C GLY A 207 2.79 2.91 4.98
N ILE A 208 2.03 2.29 4.07
CA ILE A 208 2.25 0.92 3.58
C ILE A 208 2.71 0.99 2.13
N TRP A 209 3.91 0.47 1.89
CA TRP A 209 4.49 0.28 0.57
C TRP A 209 4.40 -1.18 0.18
N VAL A 210 4.03 -1.43 -1.07
CA VAL A 210 3.93 -2.78 -1.63
C VAL A 210 4.52 -2.81 -3.03
N THR A 211 4.86 -3.99 -3.51
CA THR A 211 5.28 -4.19 -4.89
C THR A 211 4.12 -4.01 -5.88
N LYS A 212 4.40 -3.59 -7.12
CA LYS A 212 3.39 -3.36 -8.15
C LYS A 212 2.53 -4.60 -8.45
N LYS A 213 3.04 -5.83 -8.33
CA LYS A 213 2.23 -7.05 -8.52
C LYS A 213 1.21 -7.27 -7.40
N THR A 214 1.45 -6.74 -6.20
CA THR A 214 0.61 -7.00 -5.03
C THR A 214 -0.30 -5.82 -4.64
N PHE A 215 -0.18 -4.64 -5.27
CA PHE A 215 -1.01 -3.48 -4.86
C PHE A 215 -2.53 -3.72 -4.95
N ARG A 216 -3.00 -4.55 -5.91
CA ARG A 216 -4.43 -4.87 -6.05
C ARG A 216 -4.95 -5.81 -4.96
N ARG A 217 -4.05 -6.57 -4.36
CA ARG A 217 -4.35 -7.50 -3.26
C ARG A 217 -3.23 -7.37 -2.23
N PRO A 218 -3.25 -6.27 -1.44
CA PRO A 218 -2.18 -5.99 -0.48
C PRO A 218 -1.91 -7.18 0.43
N PRO A 219 -0.64 -7.48 0.74
CA PRO A 219 -0.31 -8.54 1.69
C PRO A 219 -0.99 -8.32 3.07
N PRO A 220 -1.72 -9.34 3.60
CA PRO A 220 -2.46 -9.20 4.86
C PRO A 220 -1.58 -8.92 6.08
N ASP A 221 -0.33 -9.37 6.05
CA ASP A 221 0.69 -9.14 7.06
C ASP A 221 1.00 -7.65 7.23
N CYS A 222 1.26 -6.91 6.14
CA CYS A 222 1.56 -5.48 6.22
C CYS A 222 0.35 -4.62 6.59
N THR A 223 -0.85 -4.98 6.11
CA THR A 223 -2.08 -4.27 6.53
C THR A 223 -2.36 -4.49 8.02
N THR A 224 -2.20 -5.73 8.51
CA THR A 224 -2.32 -6.03 9.95
C THR A 224 -1.25 -5.30 10.77
N ALA A 225 0.01 -5.31 10.33
CA ALA A 225 1.10 -4.62 11.00
C ALA A 225 0.87 -3.10 11.06
N PHE A 226 0.38 -2.49 9.98
CA PHE A 226 0.01 -1.08 9.96
C PHE A 226 -1.05 -0.78 11.02
N HIS A 227 -2.17 -1.51 11.05
CA HIS A 227 -3.24 -1.24 12.02
C HIS A 227 -2.82 -1.47 13.48
N ASN A 228 -1.89 -2.40 13.73
CA ASN A 228 -1.44 -2.71 15.09
C ASN A 228 -0.33 -1.77 15.59
N LEU A 229 0.59 -1.37 14.70
CA LEU A 229 1.78 -0.60 15.06
C LEU A 229 1.60 0.92 14.84
N CYS A 230 0.63 1.31 14.00
CA CYS A 230 0.29 2.70 13.74
C CYS A 230 -1.06 3.03 14.41
N LYS A 231 -1.01 3.64 15.60
CA LYS A 231 -2.16 3.78 16.50
C LYS A 231 -3.14 4.91 16.13
N ARG A 232 -2.92 5.63 15.02
CA ARG A 232 -3.80 6.72 14.59
C ARG A 232 -5.05 6.17 13.89
N SER A 233 -6.19 6.78 14.18
CA SER A 233 -7.49 6.37 13.63
C SER A 233 -7.74 6.83 12.20
N GLN A 234 -7.03 7.86 11.73
CA GLN A 234 -7.26 8.48 10.42
C GLN A 234 -6.18 8.05 9.43
N TYR A 235 -6.55 7.15 8.53
CA TYR A 235 -5.78 6.78 7.35
C TYR A 235 -6.64 6.92 6.11
N VAL A 236 -5.99 7.16 4.98
CA VAL A 236 -6.62 7.28 3.68
C VAL A 236 -6.01 6.27 2.72
N PRO A 237 -6.85 5.63 1.89
CA PRO A 237 -6.32 4.87 0.77
C PRO A 237 -5.78 5.86 -0.28
N ILE A 238 -4.49 5.73 -0.60
CA ILE A 238 -3.77 6.59 -1.56
C ILE A 238 -4.01 6.12 -3.01
N TYR A 239 -4.47 4.88 -3.15
CA TYR A 239 -4.55 4.19 -4.41
C TYR A 239 -5.99 3.77 -4.78
N GLU A 240 -6.69 3.10 -3.86
CA GLU A 240 -7.97 2.40 -4.16
C GLU A 240 -9.07 3.29 -4.75
N PRO A 241 -9.38 4.50 -4.21
CA PRO A 241 -10.42 5.37 -4.76
C PRO A 241 -10.08 5.91 -6.16
N TYR A 242 -8.80 5.84 -6.53
CA TYR A 242 -8.24 6.43 -7.73
C TYR A 242 -7.71 5.35 -8.68
N LEU A 243 -8.11 4.08 -8.51
CA LEU A 243 -7.67 2.97 -9.35
C LEU A 243 -7.77 3.30 -10.85
N TRP A 244 -8.86 3.91 -11.28
CA TRP A 244 -9.08 4.32 -12.67
C TRP A 244 -8.06 5.38 -13.15
N LEU A 245 -7.66 6.30 -12.28
CA LEU A 245 -6.68 7.35 -12.55
C LEU A 245 -5.27 6.78 -12.54
N CYS A 246 -4.95 5.98 -11.53
CA CYS A 246 -3.61 5.45 -11.32
C CYS A 246 -3.28 4.36 -12.36
N VAL A 247 -4.20 3.43 -12.68
CA VAL A 247 -3.96 2.36 -13.67
C VAL A 247 -3.79 2.92 -15.08
N ARG A 248 -4.63 3.88 -15.51
CA ARG A 248 -4.53 4.49 -16.85
C ARG A 248 -3.22 5.23 -17.10
N ARG A 249 -2.52 5.59 -16.03
CA ARG A 249 -1.29 6.38 -16.07
C ARG A 249 -0.02 5.52 -15.90
N TRP A 250 -0.15 4.21 -15.72
CA TRP A 250 0.95 3.26 -15.43
C TRP A 250 1.08 2.10 -16.42
N ILE A 251 0.31 2.14 -17.53
CA ILE A 251 0.39 1.25 -18.70
C ILE A 251 1.11 2.02 -19.80
#